data_AF-X1AXS7-F1
#
_entry.id   AF-X1AXS7-F1
#
_cell.length_a   1.000
_cell.length_b   1.000
_cell.length_c   1.000
_cell.angle_alpha   90.00
_cell.angle_beta   90.00
_cell.angle_gamma   90.00
#
_symmetry.space_group_name_H-M   'P 1'
#
loop_
_entity.id
_entity.type
_entity.pdbx_description
1 polymer ?
#
loop_
_entity_poly.entity_id
_entity_poly.type
_entity_poly.pdbx_seq_one_letter_code
_entity_poly.pdbx_strand_id
1 'polypeptide(L)'
;MNKIAFVFPGQGSQKVGMGKDLIENYPEAEILFSKANKALKEKRVDISKICFEGPEEELKNTINAQPAILTISTILYKLLRKNKIKPSMVAGHSLGEYSALVASSVIKFEDAVKLVRKRGEYMQSAIPLGTGSMLAVIGLEKMK
;
A
#
# COMPACT_ATOMS: atom_id res chain seq x y z
N MET A 1 2.30 -21.48 21.78
CA MET A 1 1.65 -20.70 20.70
C MET A 1 2.71 -20.19 19.75
N ASN A 2 2.58 -20.43 18.45
CA ASN A 2 3.55 -19.92 17.47
C ASN A 2 3.39 -18.41 17.32
N LYS A 3 4.50 -17.66 17.41
CA LYS A 3 4.52 -16.22 17.15
C LYS A 3 4.51 -16.00 15.64
N ILE A 4 3.54 -15.23 15.15
CA ILE A 4 3.40 -14.87 13.73
C ILE A 4 3.79 -13.40 13.57
N ALA A 5 4.57 -13.09 12.54
CA ALA A 5 4.83 -11.71 12.13
C ALA A 5 4.09 -11.42 10.81
N PHE A 6 3.49 -10.24 10.70
CA PHE A 6 2.98 -9.75 9.41
C PHE A 6 3.97 -8.75 8.84
N VAL A 7 4.42 -8.99 7.61
CA VAL A 7 5.35 -8.11 6.89
C VAL A 7 4.62 -7.55 5.67
N PHE A 8 4.51 -6.23 5.62
CA PHE A 8 3.77 -5.53 4.57
C PHE A 8 4.70 -5.16 3.40
N PRO A 9 4.30 -5.42 2.15
CA PRO A 9 5.11 -5.13 0.98
C PRO A 9 5.22 -3.62 0.71
N GLY A 10 6.30 -3.26 0.01
CA GLY A 10 6.50 -1.91 -0.52
C GLY A 10 5.94 -1.74 -1.93
N GLN A 11 6.29 -0.61 -2.56
CA GLN A 11 5.99 -0.36 -3.97
C GLN A 11 6.65 -1.40 -4.88
N GLY A 12 5.97 -1.75 -5.98
CA GLY A 12 6.35 -2.81 -6.91
C GLY A 12 5.40 -4.01 -6.87
N SER A 13 4.58 -4.14 -5.82
CA SER A 13 3.60 -5.24 -5.67
C SER A 13 2.22 -4.93 -6.26
N GLN A 14 1.97 -3.69 -6.70
CA GLN A 14 0.68 -3.27 -7.25
C GLN A 14 0.42 -3.90 -8.63
N LYS A 15 -0.83 -4.27 -8.90
CA LYS A 15 -1.29 -4.80 -10.20
C LYS A 15 -2.73 -4.40 -10.46
N VAL A 16 -3.07 -4.07 -11.70
CA VAL A 16 -4.46 -3.80 -12.10
C VAL A 16 -5.33 -5.02 -11.82
N GLY A 17 -6.52 -4.76 -11.26
CA GLY A 17 -7.43 -5.77 -10.73
C GLY A 17 -7.24 -6.06 -9.24
N MET A 18 -6.22 -5.51 -8.57
CA MET A 18 -6.02 -5.74 -7.14
C MET A 18 -7.23 -5.28 -6.33
N GLY A 19 -7.76 -6.17 -5.48
CA GLY A 19 -8.90 -5.89 -4.61
C GLY A 19 -10.28 -6.14 -5.20
N LYS A 20 -10.41 -6.56 -6.48
CA LYS A 20 -11.70 -7.00 -7.04
C LYS A 20 -12.28 -8.19 -6.28
N ASP A 21 -11.50 -9.26 -6.15
CA ASP A 21 -11.91 -10.43 -5.37
C ASP A 21 -12.21 -10.08 -3.91
N LEU A 22 -11.54 -9.05 -3.36
CA LEU A 22 -11.79 -8.60 -1.99
C LEU A 22 -13.15 -7.91 -1.85
N ILE A 23 -13.52 -7.01 -2.78
CA ILE A 23 -14.80 -6.30 -2.72
C ILE A 23 -15.98 -7.22 -3.04
N GLU A 24 -15.78 -8.20 -3.92
CA GLU A 24 -16.80 -9.21 -4.26
C GLU A 24 -17.12 -10.15 -3.11
N ASN A 25 -16.11 -10.50 -2.29
CA ASN A 25 -16.26 -11.52 -1.25
C ASN A 25 -16.33 -10.96 0.18
N TYR A 26 -15.92 -9.71 0.41
CA TYR A 26 -15.83 -9.13 1.75
C TYR A 26 -16.34 -7.69 1.82
N PRO A 27 -17.50 -7.44 2.46
CA PRO A 27 -18.06 -6.09 2.62
C PRO A 27 -17.12 -5.11 3.32
N GLU A 28 -16.20 -5.58 4.18
CA GLU A 28 -15.20 -4.74 4.82
C GLU A 28 -14.23 -4.08 3.83
N ALA A 29 -14.01 -4.69 2.67
CA ALA A 29 -13.16 -4.12 1.63
C ALA A 29 -13.79 -2.84 1.06
N GLU A 30 -15.10 -2.85 0.79
CA GLU A 30 -15.83 -1.68 0.31
C GLU A 30 -15.73 -0.49 1.28
N ILE A 31 -15.88 -0.76 2.58
CA ILE A 31 -15.77 0.26 3.63
C ILE A 31 -14.39 0.93 3.61
N LEU A 32 -13.31 0.14 3.46
CA LEU A 32 -11.95 0.67 3.45
C LEU A 32 -11.62 1.40 2.15
N PHE A 33 -12.08 0.91 0.99
CA PHE A 33 -11.96 1.65 -0.27
C PHE A 33 -12.70 2.98 -0.21
N SER A 34 -13.95 2.98 0.28
CA SER A 34 -14.74 4.20 0.47
C SER A 34 -14.02 5.21 1.39
N LYS A 35 -13.43 4.74 2.49
CA LYS A 35 -12.60 5.57 3.37
C LYS A 35 -11.38 6.14 2.65
N ALA A 36 -10.67 5.35 1.86
CA ALA A 36 -9.50 5.80 1.10
C ALA A 36 -9.90 6.87 0.06
N ASN A 37 -10.95 6.62 -0.72
CA ASN A 37 -11.47 7.57 -1.71
C ASN A 37 -11.93 8.86 -1.04
N LYS A 38 -12.66 8.77 0.08
CA LYS A 38 -13.08 9.94 0.86
C LYS A 38 -11.88 10.74 1.37
N ALA A 39 -10.83 10.06 1.84
CA ALA A 39 -9.61 10.71 2.32
C ALA A 39 -8.88 11.49 1.21
N LEU A 40 -9.05 11.11 -0.06
CA LEU A 40 -8.44 11.75 -1.23
C LEU A 40 -9.43 12.54 -2.11
N LYS A 41 -10.66 12.77 -1.62
CA LYS A 41 -11.73 13.44 -2.39
C LYS A 41 -11.31 14.80 -2.94
N GLU A 42 -10.59 15.60 -2.15
CA GLU A 42 -10.08 16.93 -2.55
C GLU A 42 -9.11 16.86 -3.74
N LYS A 43 -8.41 15.73 -3.91
CA LYS A 43 -7.49 15.46 -5.02
C LYS A 43 -8.21 14.86 -6.23
N ARG A 44 -9.52 14.60 -6.15
CA ARG A 44 -10.33 13.94 -7.18
C ARG A 44 -9.77 12.57 -7.61
N VAL A 45 -9.21 11.82 -6.66
CA VAL A 45 -8.63 10.49 -6.87
C VAL A 45 -9.57 9.42 -6.35
N ASP A 46 -9.84 8.41 -7.17
CA ASP A 46 -10.56 7.19 -6.78
C ASP A 46 -9.60 6.00 -6.80
N ILE A 47 -9.19 5.57 -5.60
CA ILE A 47 -8.22 4.48 -5.42
C ILE A 47 -8.82 3.14 -5.83
N SER A 48 -10.10 2.88 -5.54
CA SER A 48 -10.75 1.65 -6.01
C SER A 48 -10.73 1.56 -7.53
N LYS A 49 -11.11 2.63 -8.22
CA LYS A 49 -11.13 2.64 -9.70
C LYS A 49 -9.74 2.39 -10.27
N ILE A 50 -8.73 3.10 -9.78
CA ILE A 50 -7.33 2.92 -10.22
C ILE A 50 -6.86 1.47 -9.96
N CYS A 51 -7.16 0.91 -8.79
CA CYS A 51 -6.82 -0.48 -8.47
C CYS A 51 -7.51 -1.48 -9.39
N PHE A 52 -8.79 -1.28 -9.70
CA PHE A 52 -9.63 -2.27 -10.39
C PHE A 52 -9.49 -2.20 -11.91
N GLU A 53 -9.45 -1.00 -12.46
CA GLU A 53 -9.57 -0.73 -13.89
C GLU A 53 -8.23 -0.30 -14.50
N GLY A 54 -7.34 0.30 -13.71
CA GLY A 54 -6.11 0.89 -14.23
C GLY A 54 -6.38 2.21 -14.98
N PRO A 55 -5.55 2.56 -15.99
CA PRO A 55 -4.53 1.75 -16.64
C PRO A 55 -3.31 1.44 -15.75
N GLU A 56 -2.51 0.45 -16.14
CA GLU A 56 -1.37 -0.01 -15.34
C GLU A 56 -0.35 1.11 -15.07
N GLU A 57 -0.08 1.97 -16.05
CA GLU A 57 0.81 3.12 -15.90
C GLU A 57 0.29 4.13 -14.86
N GLU A 58 -1.03 4.33 -14.80
CA GLU A 58 -1.63 5.18 -13.78
C GLU A 58 -1.48 4.57 -12.38
N LEU A 59 -1.69 3.26 -12.24
CA LEU A 59 -1.50 2.57 -10.98
C LEU A 59 -0.02 2.54 -10.56
N LYS A 60 0.91 2.41 -11.52
CA LYS A 60 2.36 2.42 -11.28
C LYS A 60 2.91 3.78 -10.90
N ASN A 61 2.20 4.88 -11.21
CA ASN A 61 2.59 6.19 -10.72
C ASN A 61 2.72 6.16 -9.20
N THR A 62 3.90 6.50 -8.69
CA THR A 62 4.26 6.45 -7.26
C THR A 62 3.22 7.12 -6.37
N ILE A 63 2.65 8.23 -6.85
CA ILE A 63 1.58 8.97 -6.18
C ILE A 63 0.29 8.15 -5.95
N ASN A 64 -0.04 7.21 -6.85
CA ASN A 64 -1.22 6.33 -6.81
C ASN A 64 -0.89 4.96 -6.20
N ALA A 65 0.27 4.38 -6.55
CA ALA A 65 0.71 3.09 -6.06
C ALA A 65 0.76 3.05 -4.52
N GLN A 66 1.24 4.14 -3.90
CA GLN A 66 1.38 4.22 -2.46
C GLN A 66 0.05 4.07 -1.68
N PRO A 67 -0.97 4.91 -1.92
CA PRO A 67 -2.28 4.74 -1.27
C PRO A 67 -3.00 3.45 -1.68
N ALA A 68 -2.80 2.95 -2.91
CA ALA A 68 -3.36 1.67 -3.36
C ALA A 68 -2.86 0.48 -2.54
N ILE A 69 -1.54 0.34 -2.40
CA ILE A 69 -0.93 -0.76 -1.63
C ILE A 69 -1.28 -0.68 -0.15
N LEU A 70 -1.26 0.53 0.44
CA LEU A 70 -1.68 0.76 1.82
C LEU A 70 -3.12 0.28 2.06
N THR A 71 -4.03 0.60 1.12
CA THR A 71 -5.45 0.23 1.21
C THR A 71 -5.62 -1.28 1.18
N ILE A 72 -5.05 -1.97 0.18
CA ILE A 72 -5.10 -3.43 0.10
C ILE A 72 -4.47 -4.11 1.31
N SER A 73 -3.30 -3.64 1.74
CA SER A 73 -2.61 -4.15 2.93
C SER A 73 -3.47 -4.04 4.19
N THR A 74 -4.18 -2.92 4.34
CA THR A 74 -5.08 -2.68 5.48
C THR A 74 -6.32 -3.57 5.41
N ILE A 75 -6.90 -3.78 4.22
CA ILE A 75 -8.03 -4.70 4.03
C ILE A 75 -7.63 -6.11 4.44
N LEU A 76 -6.54 -6.64 3.88
CA LEU A 76 -6.05 -7.99 4.18
C LEU A 76 -5.72 -8.16 5.67
N TYR A 77 -5.08 -7.15 6.29
CA TYR A 77 -4.85 -7.15 7.73
C TYR A 77 -6.15 -7.28 8.54
N LYS A 78 -7.18 -6.51 8.21
CA LYS A 78 -8.48 -6.55 8.89
C LYS A 78 -9.17 -7.90 8.69
N LEU A 79 -9.11 -8.48 7.49
CA LEU A 79 -9.68 -9.80 7.20
C LEU A 79 -8.98 -10.92 7.98
N LEU A 80 -7.64 -10.91 8.05
CA LEU A 80 -6.88 -11.88 8.86
C LEU A 80 -7.25 -11.77 10.34
N ARG A 81 -7.34 -10.54 10.87
CA ARG A 81 -7.75 -10.26 12.25
C ARG A 81 -9.17 -10.75 12.55
N LYS A 82 -10.12 -10.55 11.62
CA LYS A 82 -11.50 -11.03 11.72
C LYS A 82 -11.55 -12.56 11.81
N ASN A 83 -10.68 -13.24 11.07
CA ASN A 83 -10.51 -14.69 11.10
C ASN A 83 -9.60 -15.19 12.25
N LYS A 84 -9.43 -14.39 13.31
CA LYS A 84 -8.66 -14.72 14.53
C LYS A 84 -7.16 -14.98 14.30
N ILE A 85 -6.63 -14.67 13.12
CA ILE A 85 -5.18 -14.70 12.84
C ILE A 85 -4.59 -13.35 13.27
N LYS A 86 -3.82 -13.37 14.36
CA LYS A 86 -3.26 -12.16 14.98
C LYS A 86 -1.73 -12.22 14.97
N PRO A 87 -1.05 -11.16 14.49
CA PRO A 87 0.40 -11.09 14.56
C PRO A 87 0.85 -10.72 15.98
N SER A 88 2.00 -11.23 16.39
CA SER A 88 2.74 -10.74 17.56
C SER A 88 3.59 -9.53 17.21
N MET A 89 3.95 -9.36 15.94
CA MET A 89 4.81 -8.29 15.43
C MET A 89 4.37 -7.87 14.03
N VAL A 90 4.56 -6.59 13.71
CA VAL A 90 4.32 -6.05 12.37
C VAL A 90 5.57 -5.30 11.90
N ALA A 91 5.88 -5.41 10.61
CA ALA A 91 6.96 -4.68 9.96
C ALA A 91 6.55 -4.40 8.51
N GLY A 92 7.25 -3.50 7.83
CA GLY A 92 6.99 -3.27 6.42
C GLY A 92 8.20 -2.73 5.68
N HIS A 93 8.28 -3.07 4.39
CA HIS A 93 9.40 -2.65 3.55
C HIS A 93 9.08 -1.32 2.85
N SER A 94 9.84 -0.26 3.15
CA SER A 94 9.65 1.07 2.55
C SER A 94 8.21 1.57 2.77
N LEU A 95 7.40 1.70 1.71
CA LEU A 95 5.97 2.02 1.82
C LEU A 95 5.20 1.10 2.79
N GLY A 96 5.57 -0.19 2.85
CA GLY A 96 4.92 -1.16 3.72
C GLY A 96 4.96 -0.76 5.20
N GLU A 97 5.93 0.05 5.61
CA GLU A 97 6.05 0.54 6.99
C GLU A 97 4.82 1.36 7.41
N TYR A 98 4.25 2.17 6.51
CA TYR A 98 3.01 2.90 6.78
C TYR A 98 1.82 1.95 6.99
N SER A 99 1.78 0.83 6.27
CA SER A 99 0.78 -0.23 6.52
C SER A 99 0.98 -0.88 7.88
N ALA A 100 2.23 -1.10 8.30
CA ALA A 100 2.54 -1.61 9.64
C ALA A 100 2.12 -0.62 10.73
N LEU A 101 2.33 0.69 10.54
CA LEU A 101 1.89 1.75 11.46
C LEU A 101 0.36 1.81 11.60
N VAL A 102 -0.38 1.63 10.49
CA VAL A 102 -1.84 1.50 10.54
C VAL A 102 -2.24 0.22 11.28
N ALA A 103 -1.58 -0.90 11.00
CA ALA A 103 -1.88 -2.17 11.63
C ALA A 103 -1.64 -2.16 13.16
N SER A 104 -0.63 -1.42 13.62
CA SER A 104 -0.32 -1.21 15.05
C SER A 104 -1.12 -0.06 15.69
N SER A 105 -2.05 0.57 14.96
CA SER A 105 -2.87 1.69 15.42
C SER A 105 -2.10 2.96 15.81
N VAL A 106 -0.84 3.09 15.39
CA VAL A 106 -0.02 4.31 15.62
C VAL A 106 -0.54 5.49 14.80
N ILE A 107 -1.04 5.20 13.59
CA ILE A 107 -1.67 6.19 12.71
C ILE A 107 -3.05 5.70 12.26
N LYS A 108 -4.02 6.61 12.14
CA LYS A 108 -5.33 6.30 11.57
C LYS A 108 -5.18 6.00 10.08
N PHE A 109 -5.98 5.08 9.56
CA PHE A 109 -5.93 4.68 8.16
C PHE A 109 -6.13 5.86 7.20
N GLU A 110 -7.13 6.70 7.44
CA GLU A 110 -7.46 7.85 6.60
C GLU A 110 -6.33 8.89 6.56
N ASP A 111 -5.64 9.09 7.69
CA ASP A 111 -4.48 9.98 7.78
C ASP A 111 -3.27 9.37 7.06
N ALA A 112 -3.06 8.06 7.19
CA ALA A 112 -2.02 7.35 6.45
C ALA A 112 -2.24 7.42 4.94
N VAL A 113 -3.48 7.28 4.45
CA VAL A 113 -3.81 7.41 3.01
C VAL A 113 -3.38 8.79 2.49
N LYS A 114 -3.72 9.87 3.21
CA LYS A 114 -3.31 11.23 2.84
C LYS A 114 -1.79 11.40 2.92
N LEU A 115 -1.15 10.83 3.94
CA LEU A 115 0.28 10.92 4.16
C LEU A 115 1.07 10.24 3.05
N VAL A 116 0.73 8.99 2.71
CA VAL A 116 1.45 8.24 1.66
C VAL A 116 1.18 8.82 0.26
N ARG A 117 0.00 9.44 0.05
CA ARG A 117 -0.26 10.22 -1.16
C ARG A 117 0.72 11.40 -1.26
N LYS A 118 0.85 12.21 -0.21
CA LYS A 118 1.82 13.32 -0.15
C LYS A 118 3.26 12.83 -0.30
N ARG A 119 3.61 11.70 0.34
CA ARG A 119 4.93 11.07 0.18
C ARG A 119 5.20 10.75 -1.29
N GLY A 120 4.23 10.19 -2.01
CA GLY A 120 4.34 9.94 -3.43
C GLY A 120 4.44 11.21 -4.27
N GLU A 121 3.69 12.27 -3.92
CA GLU A 121 3.79 13.60 -4.55
C GLU A 121 5.24 14.14 -4.42
N TYR A 122 5.77 14.15 -3.19
CA TYR A 122 7.12 14.66 -2.92
C TYR A 122 8.22 13.84 -3.58
N MET A 123 8.07 12.51 -3.64
CA MET A 123 9.03 11.66 -4.36
C MET A 123 9.05 11.97 -5.85
N GLN A 124 7.89 12.18 -6.47
CA GLN A 124 7.81 12.51 -7.89
C GLN A 124 8.34 13.91 -8.21
N SER A 125 8.15 14.88 -7.31
CA SER A 125 8.61 16.26 -7.53
C SER A 125 10.07 16.50 -7.14
N ALA A 126 10.72 15.56 -6.46
CA ALA A 126 12.08 15.75 -5.95
C ALA A 126 13.13 15.88 -7.06
N ILE A 127 12.93 15.20 -8.20
CA ILE A 127 13.83 15.19 -9.36
C ILE A 127 13.02 15.13 -10.66
N PRO A 128 13.53 15.66 -11.78
CA PRO A 128 12.85 15.52 -13.08
C PRO A 128 12.63 14.05 -13.45
N LEU A 129 11.46 13.75 -14.04
CA LEU A 129 11.15 12.40 -14.51
C LEU A 129 12.26 11.89 -15.45
N GLY A 130 12.64 10.62 -15.28
CA GLY A 130 13.71 9.99 -16.05
C GLY A 130 15.13 10.31 -15.55
N THR A 131 15.28 11.15 -14.52
CA THR A 131 16.57 11.42 -13.88
C THR A 131 16.74 10.50 -12.68
N GLY A 132 17.79 9.67 -12.70
CA GLY A 132 18.05 8.68 -11.64
C GLY A 132 17.52 7.28 -11.97
N SER A 133 18.15 6.26 -11.39
CA SER A 133 17.76 4.86 -11.56
C SER A 133 18.13 4.04 -10.32
N MET A 134 17.63 2.82 -10.23
CA MET A 134 17.94 1.86 -9.19
C MET A 134 18.39 0.54 -9.83
N LEU A 135 19.36 -0.13 -9.20
CA LEU A 135 19.85 -1.45 -9.62
C LEU A 135 19.79 -2.42 -8.44
N ALA A 136 19.25 -3.61 -8.68
CA ALA A 136 19.39 -4.73 -7.75
C ALA A 136 20.65 -5.52 -8.10
N VAL A 137 21.60 -5.59 -7.18
CA VAL A 137 22.86 -6.33 -7.36
C VAL A 137 22.77 -7.66 -6.62
N ILE A 138 23.03 -8.76 -7.33
CA ILE A 138 22.95 -10.13 -6.79
C ILE A 138 24.30 -10.80 -7.05
N GLY A 139 24.84 -11.50 -6.04
CA GLY A 139 26.02 -12.36 -6.24
C GLY A 139 27.36 -11.62 -6.34
N LEU A 140 27.49 -10.44 -5.73
CA LEU A 140 28.81 -9.82 -5.54
C LEU A 140 29.72 -10.77 -4.76
N GLU A 141 30.86 -11.13 -5.35
CA GLU A 141 31.91 -11.83 -4.62
C GLU A 141 32.35 -10.99 -3.42
N LYS A 142 32.51 -11.62 -2.25
CA LYS A 142 33.10 -10.91 -1.11
C LYS A 142 34.50 -10.46 -1.52
N MET A 143 34.77 -9.16 -1.39
CA MET A 143 36.15 -8.66 -1.53
C MET A 143 37.04 -9.45 -0.57
N LYS A 144 38.10 -10.04 -1.11
CA LYS A 144 39.09 -10.83 -0.36
C LYS A 144 39.80 -9.98 0.69
#